data_AF-A0A254S7H2-F1
#
_entry.id   AF-A0A254S7H2-F1
#
_cell.length_a   1.000
_cell.length_b   1.000
_cell.length_c   1.000
_cell.angle_alpha   90.00
_cell.angle_beta   90.00
_cell.angle_gamma   90.00
#
_symmetry.space_group_name_H-M   'P 1'
#
loop_
_entity.id
_entity.type
_entity.pdbx_description
1 polymer ?
#
loop_
_entity_poly.entity_id
_entity_poly.type
_entity_poly.pdbx_seq_one_letter_code
_entity_poly.pdbx_strand_id
1 'polypeptide(L)'
;MKLQITRCLLFAGILATAWNCSESSATQDSASSNTSSLQIPQNIVVSEPSYFYQLGSNYYVIAPTTMTVSDGSGNVIGTFNTSTGAIMSLSGEIIAINLDLSKMPVVAPAAPAKTLIAVDLDS
;
A
#
# COMPACT_ATOMS: atom_id res chain seq x y z
N MET A 1 -18.87 9.97 59.93
CA MET A 1 -20.27 9.78 59.46
C MET A 1 -20.28 10.08 57.96
N LYS A 2 -20.89 9.36 57.02
CA LYS A 2 -21.80 8.21 56.96
C LYS A 2 -21.65 7.66 55.51
N LEU A 3 -21.53 6.34 55.33
CA LEU A 3 -21.63 5.68 54.02
C LEU A 3 -23.07 5.76 53.50
N GLN A 4 -23.25 5.84 52.18
CA GLN A 4 -24.51 5.47 51.54
C GLN A 4 -24.26 4.53 50.34
N ILE A 5 -24.26 3.24 50.67
CA ILE A 5 -24.50 2.11 49.78
C ILE A 5 -26.03 1.96 49.69
N THR A 6 -26.63 1.92 48.50
CA THR A 6 -27.78 1.05 48.11
C THR A 6 -28.24 1.41 46.68
N ARG A 7 -28.04 0.51 45.71
CA ARG A 7 -29.01 -0.51 45.23
C ARG A 7 -30.28 0.08 44.59
N CYS A 8 -30.25 0.21 43.27
CA CYS A 8 -31.39 -0.18 42.43
C CYS A 8 -30.90 -1.26 41.45
N LEU A 9 -31.15 -2.49 41.88
CA LEU A 9 -31.09 -3.73 41.12
C LEU A 9 -32.33 -3.80 40.21
N LEU A 10 -32.21 -4.56 39.11
CA LEU A 10 -33.28 -5.10 38.23
C LEU A 10 -33.76 -4.08 37.17
N PHE A 11 -33.82 -4.39 35.87
CA PHE A 11 -34.35 -5.59 35.19
C PHE A 11 -33.49 -5.89 33.94
N ALA A 12 -32.96 -7.10 33.73
CA ALA A 12 -33.64 -8.22 33.06
C ALA A 12 -34.29 -7.83 31.71
N GLY A 13 -33.58 -8.10 30.61
CA GLY A 13 -34.06 -7.87 29.24
C GLY A 13 -33.40 -8.82 28.23
N ILE A 14 -33.74 -10.10 28.36
CA ILE A 14 -33.87 -11.13 27.31
C ILE A 14 -32.76 -11.20 26.24
N LEU A 15 -31.93 -12.24 26.37
CA LEU A 15 -31.17 -12.82 25.29
C LEU A 15 -32.11 -13.44 24.24
N ALA A 16 -31.76 -13.15 22.99
CA ALA A 16 -31.87 -14.01 21.80
C ALA A 16 -33.15 -14.05 20.97
N THR A 17 -32.87 -14.16 19.67
CA THR A 17 -33.67 -14.58 18.51
C THR A 17 -34.47 -13.46 17.83
N ALA A 18 -34.33 -13.18 16.53
CA ALA A 18 -33.70 -13.94 15.44
C ALA A 18 -32.80 -13.03 14.60
N TRP A 19 -31.49 -13.31 14.63
CA TRP A 19 -30.69 -13.07 13.44
C TRP A 19 -31.25 -14.03 12.39
N ASN A 20 -31.65 -13.48 11.24
CA ASN A 20 -32.15 -14.22 10.10
C ASN A 20 -31.09 -15.25 9.67
N CYS A 21 -31.22 -16.49 10.15
CA CYS A 21 -30.63 -17.66 9.51
C CYS A 21 -31.52 -17.99 8.32
N SER A 22 -31.34 -17.29 7.20
CA SER A 22 -31.56 -17.93 5.92
C SER A 22 -30.42 -18.92 5.75
N GLU A 23 -30.75 -20.17 6.03
CA GLU A 23 -30.04 -21.35 5.59
C GLU A 23 -29.83 -21.25 4.08
N SER A 24 -28.63 -20.86 3.67
CA SER A 24 -28.11 -21.14 2.34
C SER A 24 -26.86 -21.97 2.54
N SER A 25 -27.08 -23.26 2.32
CA SER A 25 -26.15 -24.34 2.00
C SER A 25 -24.69 -23.95 1.87
N ALA A 26 -23.85 -24.71 2.56
CA ALA A 26 -22.40 -24.74 2.45
C ALA A 26 -21.92 -24.61 1.00
N THR A 27 -21.37 -23.46 0.67
CA THR A 27 -20.23 -23.36 -0.25
C THR A 27 -19.07 -22.83 0.55
N GLN A 28 -18.05 -23.68 0.64
CA GLN A 28 -16.73 -23.41 1.14
C GLN A 28 -16.13 -22.27 0.28
N ASP A 29 -16.46 -21.03 0.63
CA ASP A 29 -15.73 -19.87 0.12
C ASP A 29 -14.33 -19.98 0.69
N SER A 30 -13.47 -20.52 -0.17
CA SER A 30 -12.03 -20.44 -0.06
C SER A 30 -11.70 -19.05 0.46
N ALA A 31 -10.88 -19.00 1.52
CA ALA A 31 -10.28 -17.77 1.98
C ALA A 31 -9.74 -17.04 0.75
N SER A 32 -10.49 -16.04 0.28
CA SER A 32 -10.04 -15.13 -0.75
C SER A 32 -8.89 -14.42 -0.09
N SER A 33 -7.69 -14.83 -0.45
CA SER A 33 -6.51 -14.03 -0.25
C SER A 33 -6.83 -12.70 -0.90
N ASN A 34 -7.34 -11.74 -0.12
CA ASN A 34 -7.20 -10.33 -0.40
C ASN A 34 -5.70 -10.03 -0.30
N THR A 35 -4.91 -10.59 -1.20
CA THR A 35 -3.82 -9.86 -1.79
C THR A 35 -4.50 -8.65 -2.40
N SER A 36 -4.55 -7.54 -1.67
CA SER A 36 -4.67 -6.23 -2.30
C SER A 36 -3.58 -6.23 -3.35
N SER A 37 -3.95 -6.52 -4.60
CA SER A 37 -3.03 -6.40 -5.71
C SER A 37 -2.69 -4.92 -5.75
N LEU A 38 -1.51 -4.58 -5.24
CA LEU A 38 -0.92 -3.27 -5.38
C LEU A 38 -0.88 -2.99 -6.88
N GLN A 39 -1.89 -2.29 -7.38
CA GLN A 39 -1.97 -1.93 -8.78
C GLN A 39 -1.03 -0.76 -8.97
N ILE A 40 0.19 -1.08 -9.37
CA ILE A 40 1.21 -0.09 -9.69
C ILE A 40 0.66 0.79 -10.82
N PRO A 41 0.64 2.12 -10.66
CA PRO A 41 0.25 3.04 -11.72
C PRO A 41 1.14 2.85 -12.96
N GLN A 42 0.54 2.87 -14.15
CA GLN A 42 1.27 2.66 -15.42
C GLN A 42 2.15 3.86 -15.81
N ASN A 43 2.03 4.99 -15.10
CA ASN A 43 2.69 6.25 -15.41
C ASN A 43 3.80 6.63 -14.42
N ILE A 44 4.36 5.65 -13.68
CA ILE A 44 5.50 5.90 -12.80
C ILE A 44 6.75 6.15 -13.66
N VAL A 45 7.39 7.29 -13.44
CA VAL A 45 8.63 7.65 -14.15
C VAL A 45 9.83 7.08 -13.40
N VAL A 46 10.52 6.10 -13.99
CA VAL A 46 11.77 5.54 -13.46
C VAL A 46 12.85 5.44 -14.54
N SER A 47 14.10 5.72 -14.16
CA SER A 47 15.28 5.61 -15.03
C SER A 47 15.99 4.26 -14.91
N GLU A 48 15.77 3.54 -13.81
CA GLU A 48 16.28 2.19 -13.52
C GLU A 48 15.20 1.35 -12.83
N PRO A 49 15.30 0.01 -12.85
CA PRO A 49 14.41 -0.83 -12.04
C PRO A 49 14.44 -0.39 -10.57
N SER A 50 13.31 0.03 -10.04
CA SER A 50 13.22 0.69 -8.73
C SER A 50 12.17 0.03 -7.85
N TYR A 51 12.33 0.10 -6.53
CA TYR A 51 11.34 -0.45 -5.60
C TYR A 51 10.15 0.48 -5.47
N PHE A 52 8.95 -0.08 -5.38
CA PHE A 52 7.71 0.67 -5.24
C PHE A 52 7.09 0.43 -3.88
N TYR A 53 6.76 1.52 -3.21
CA TYR A 53 6.06 1.53 -1.93
C TYR A 53 4.87 2.48 -1.98
N GLN A 54 3.73 2.04 -1.46
CA GLN A 54 2.51 2.84 -1.37
C GLN A 54 2.12 3.03 0.09
N LEU A 55 1.89 4.29 0.48
CA LEU A 55 1.34 4.65 1.79
C LEU A 55 0.11 5.54 1.60
N GLY A 56 -1.07 4.97 1.82
CA GLY A 56 -2.33 5.61 1.48
C GLY A 56 -2.43 5.89 -0.02
N SER A 57 -2.61 7.15 -0.40
CA SER A 57 -2.67 7.60 -1.79
C SER A 57 -1.32 8.04 -2.37
N ASN A 58 -0.25 7.99 -1.57
CA ASN A 58 1.08 8.42 -1.98
C ASN A 58 1.92 7.25 -2.47
N TYR A 59 2.69 7.49 -3.53
CA TYR A 59 3.62 6.53 -4.12
C TYR A 59 5.05 6.99 -3.88
N TYR A 60 5.90 6.03 -3.53
CA TYR A 60 7.32 6.22 -3.26
C TYR A 60 8.08 5.24 -4.13
N VAL A 61 9.01 5.77 -4.91
CA VAL A 61 9.91 5.01 -5.77
C VAL A 61 11.30 5.11 -5.18
N ILE A 62 11.92 3.97 -4.91
CA ILE A 62 13.25 3.90 -4.29
C ILE A 62 14.23 3.38 -5.34
N ALA A 63 15.15 4.26 -5.75
CA ALA A 63 16.22 3.93 -6.69
C ALA A 63 17.28 3.04 -5.99
N PRO A 64 17.55 1.81 -6.46
CA PRO A 64 18.46 0.87 -5.80
C PRO A 64 19.91 1.35 -5.78
N THR A 65 20.32 2.18 -6.73
CA THR A 65 21.72 2.60 -6.81
C THR A 65 22.04 3.73 -5.83
N THR A 66 21.12 4.69 -5.69
CA THR A 66 21.35 5.93 -4.94
C THR A 66 20.60 5.98 -3.61
N MET A 67 19.67 5.06 -3.38
CA MET A 67 18.70 5.11 -2.28
C MET A 67 17.88 6.41 -2.25
N THR A 68 17.78 7.13 -3.37
CA THR A 68 16.90 8.29 -3.47
C THR A 68 15.47 7.84 -3.55
N VAL A 69 14.59 8.55 -2.84
CA VAL A 69 13.15 8.32 -2.88
C VAL A 69 12.50 9.44 -3.66
N SER A 70 11.78 9.08 -4.73
CA SER A 70 11.00 10.00 -5.54
C SER A 70 9.51 9.71 -5.45
N ASP A 71 8.69 10.70 -5.80
CA ASP A 71 7.27 10.49 -6.05
C ASP A 71 7.03 9.77 -7.39
N GLY A 72 5.76 9.48 -7.72
CA GLY A 72 5.40 8.84 -8.99
C GLY A 72 5.68 9.68 -10.25
N SER A 73 5.93 10.98 -10.09
CA SER A 73 6.31 11.89 -11.18
C SER A 73 7.83 12.01 -11.35
N GLY A 74 8.63 11.38 -10.48
CA GLY A 74 10.08 11.40 -10.52
C GLY A 74 10.72 12.56 -9.73
N ASN A 75 9.95 13.34 -8.96
CA ASN A 75 10.52 14.36 -8.10
C ASN A 75 11.13 13.71 -6.85
N VAL A 76 12.38 14.03 -6.54
CA VAL A 76 13.03 13.52 -5.32
C VAL A 76 12.39 14.16 -4.10
N ILE A 77 11.91 13.33 -3.18
CA ILE A 77 11.23 13.74 -1.94
C ILE A 77 11.97 13.27 -0.69
N GLY A 78 13.00 12.43 -0.83
CA GLY A 78 13.72 11.90 0.31
C GLY A 78 14.82 10.89 -0.01
N THR A 79 15.23 10.17 1.02
CA THR A 79 16.22 9.09 0.96
C THR A 79 15.75 7.88 1.76
N PHE A 80 16.21 6.69 1.36
CA PHE A 80 15.96 5.44 2.05
C PHE A 80 17.17 5.05 2.90
N ASN A 81 16.94 4.83 4.20
CA ASN A 81 17.94 4.30 5.11
C ASN A 81 17.84 2.76 5.14
N THR A 82 18.81 2.11 4.54
CA THR A 82 18.88 0.63 4.45
C THR A 82 19.11 -0.06 5.79
N SER A 83 19.67 0.64 6.79
CA SER A 83 19.89 0.08 8.13
C SER A 83 18.60 0.01 8.95
N THR A 84 17.68 0.95 8.76
CA THR A 84 16.43 1.05 9.54
C THR A 84 15.20 0.71 8.72
N GLY A 85 15.34 0.54 7.41
CA GLY A 85 14.22 0.41 6.48
C GLY A 85 13.33 1.65 6.50
N ALA A 86 13.91 2.85 6.61
CA ALA A 86 13.15 4.08 6.76
C ALA A 86 13.21 4.97 5.51
N ILE A 87 12.08 5.56 5.14
CA ILE A 87 12.03 6.67 4.19
C ILE A 87 12.10 7.96 5.00
N MET A 88 13.13 8.77 4.74
CA MET A 88 13.31 10.08 5.32
C MET A 88 13.06 11.16 4.27
N SER A 89 12.24 12.16 4.59
CA SER A 89 12.02 13.32 3.73
C SER A 89 13.31 14.16 3.59
N LEU A 90 13.31 15.09 2.64
CA LEU A 90 14.39 16.08 2.51
C LEU A 90 14.53 16.99 3.74
N SER A 91 13.49 17.15 4.56
CA SER A 91 13.54 17.88 5.83
C SER A 91 14.00 17.03 7.01
N GLY A 92 14.26 15.73 6.81
CA GLY A 92 14.67 14.79 7.86
C GLY A 92 13.52 14.16 8.63
N GLU A 93 12.27 14.36 8.20
CA GLU A 93 11.11 13.72 8.81
C GLU A 93 11.00 12.26 8.36
N ILE A 94 10.54 11.39 9.26
CA ILE A 94 10.33 9.98 8.95
C ILE A 94 8.94 9.82 8.32
N ILE A 95 8.91 9.35 7.08
CA ILE A 95 7.67 9.09 6.34
C ILE A 95 7.18 7.66 6.57
N ALA A 96 8.10 6.70 6.57
CA ALA A 96 7.81 5.28 6.79
C ALA A 96 9.03 4.58 7.41
N ILE A 97 8.81 3.47 8.12
CA ILE A 97 9.86 2.67 8.78
C ILE A 97 9.60 1.17 8.62
N ASN A 98 10.59 0.34 8.95
CA ASN A 98 10.52 -1.12 8.92
C ASN A 98 10.17 -1.68 7.54
N LEU A 99 10.59 -0.97 6.50
CA LEU A 99 10.40 -1.37 5.13
C LEU A 99 11.48 -2.38 4.70
N ASP A 100 11.04 -3.45 4.05
CA ASP A 100 11.90 -4.52 3.55
C ASP A 100 11.90 -4.52 2.02
N LEU A 101 12.99 -4.05 1.42
CA LEU A 101 13.14 -3.95 -0.04
C LEU A 101 12.97 -5.31 -0.74
N SER A 102 13.29 -6.43 -0.07
CA SER A 102 13.16 -7.77 -0.66
C SER A 102 11.70 -8.19 -0.88
N LYS A 103 10.76 -7.54 -0.20
CA LYS A 103 9.32 -7.80 -0.29
C LYS A 103 8.59 -6.74 -1.12
N MET A 104 9.30 -5.73 -1.60
CA MET A 104 8.68 -4.66 -2.38
C MET A 104 8.51 -5.07 -3.85
N PRO A 105 7.38 -4.68 -4.47
CA PRO A 105 7.26 -4.76 -5.91
C PRO A 105 8.31 -3.86 -6.59
N VAL A 106 8.74 -4.25 -7.79
CA VAL A 106 9.70 -3.50 -8.60
C VAL A 106 8.98 -2.90 -9.80
N VAL A 107 9.29 -1.63 -10.09
CA VAL A 107 8.88 -0.92 -11.30
C VAL A 107 10.06 -0.79 -12.25
N ALA A 108 9.85 -1.11 -13.52
CA ALA A 108 10.88 -1.01 -14.55
C ALA A 108 10.63 0.22 -15.44
N PRO A 109 11.68 0.80 -16.04
CA PRO A 109 11.52 1.88 -17.01
C PRO A 109 10.59 1.44 -18.15
N ALA A 110 9.69 2.33 -18.55
CA ALA A 110 8.91 2.10 -19.76
C ALA A 110 9.89 1.97 -20.93
N ALA A 111 9.82 0.85 -21.67
CA ALA A 111 10.57 0.74 -22.91
C ALA A 111 10.19 1.92 -23.81
N PRO A 112 11.15 2.57 -24.49
CA PRO A 112 10.83 3.63 -25.42
C PRO A 112 9.84 3.08 -26.43
N ALA A 113 8.67 3.72 -26.57
CA ALA A 113 7.72 3.36 -27.60
C ALA A 113 8.46 3.49 -28.93
N LYS A 114 8.70 2.37 -29.60
CA LYS A 114 9.34 2.36 -30.91
C LYS A 114 8.37 3.06 -31.86
N THR A 115 8.58 4.36 -32.10
CA THR A 115 7.91 5.07 -33.19
C THR A 115 8.37 4.41 -34.47
N LEU A 116 7.56 3.50 -35.01
CA LEU A 116 7.75 2.95 -36.35
C LEU A 116 7.46 4.09 -37.32
N ILE A 117 8.49 4.90 -37.61
CA ILE A 117 8.43 5.79 -38.77
C ILE A 117 8.58 4.86 -39.97
N ALA A 118 7.45 4.43 -40.54
CA ALA A 118 7.43 3.84 -41.87
C ALA A 118 7.81 4.97 -42.83
N VAL A 119 9.11 5.10 -43.10
CA VAL A 119 9.58 5.87 -44.25
C VAL A 119 9.35 4.96 -45.45
N ASP A 120 8.18 5.09 -46.04
CA ASP A 120 7.87 4.52 -47.33
C ASP A 120 8.65 5.33 -48.38
N LEU A 121 9.85 4.86 -48.70
CA LEU A 121 10.63 5.34 -49.83
C LEU A 121 10.26 4.46 -51.03
N ASP A 122 9.05 4.65 -51.55
CA ASP A 122 8.71 4.19 -52.89
C ASP A 122 9.61 4.93 -53.89
N SER A 123 10.41 4.15 -54.62
CA SER A 123 11.27 4.58 -55.73
C SER A 123 10.57 4.41 -57.06
#